data_AF-A0A0F3RBW3-F1
#
_entry.id   AF-A0A0F3RBW3-F1
#
_cell.length_a   1.000
_cell.length_b   1.000
_cell.length_c   1.000
_cell.angle_alpha   90.00
_cell.angle_beta   90.00
_cell.angle_gamma   90.00
#
_symmetry.space_group_name_H-M   'P 1'
#
loop_
_entity.id
_entity.type
_entity.pdbx_description
1 polymer ?
#
loop_
_entity_poly.entity_id
_entity_poly.type
_entity_poly.pdbx_seq_one_letter_code
_entity_poly.pdbx_strand_id
1 'polypeptide(L)'
;MQAVLDKVDKARCQQIVSSANNDSAVGSRKHKGWFKRKKLADFYPLSQEDADLLRVKSNREFNLDFINKLLLKLAGEYSNHHFGHKKVLLNYMAKALAHELRETTKANNATFQFKSSDLNNAKERYLDKIERSLDTSLQAQLKRKIVGIFDPDPAYELLSSCLFIGVVIGIK
;
A
#
# COMPACT_ATOMS: atom_id res chain seq x y z
N MET A 1 -17.90 -43.33 -17.31
CA MET A 1 -16.90 -42.61 -16.47
C MET A 1 -17.15 -41.10 -16.39
N GLN A 2 -17.96 -40.47 -17.27
CA GLN A 2 -18.29 -39.04 -17.15
C GLN A 2 -19.48 -38.74 -16.21
N ALA A 3 -20.37 -39.71 -15.97
CA ALA A 3 -21.60 -39.50 -15.18
C ALA A 3 -21.42 -39.56 -13.65
N VAL A 4 -20.22 -39.84 -13.15
CA VAL A 4 -19.93 -39.91 -11.70
C VAL A 4 -19.42 -38.57 -11.18
N LEU A 5 -18.71 -37.79 -12.01
CA LEU A 5 -18.18 -36.48 -11.64
C LEU A 5 -19.31 -35.43 -11.50
N ASP A 6 -20.30 -35.45 -12.39
CA ASP A 6 -21.45 -34.52 -12.33
C ASP A 6 -22.35 -34.73 -11.10
N LYS A 7 -22.30 -35.91 -10.46
CA LYS A 7 -23.06 -36.19 -9.23
C LYS A 7 -22.36 -35.63 -7.97
N VAL A 8 -21.04 -35.46 -8.01
CA VAL A 8 -20.27 -34.91 -6.89
C VAL A 8 -20.41 -33.38 -6.83
N ASP A 9 -20.48 -32.71 -7.99
CA ASP A 9 -20.64 -31.25 -8.05
C ASP A 9 -22.03 -30.78 -7.61
N LYS A 10 -23.08 -31.59 -7.84
CA LYS A 10 -24.44 -31.24 -7.40
C LYS A 10 -24.68 -31.43 -5.90
N ALA A 11 -23.99 -32.38 -5.26
CA ALA A 11 -24.14 -32.66 -3.83
C ALA A 11 -23.39 -31.65 -2.94
N ARG A 12 -22.24 -31.12 -3.39
CA ARG A 12 -21.46 -30.13 -2.64
C ARG A 12 -22.11 -28.74 -2.60
N CYS A 13 -22.92 -28.39 -3.60
CA CYS A 13 -23.67 -27.14 -3.62
C CYS A 13 -24.92 -27.13 -2.73
N GLN A 14 -25.47 -28.30 -2.37
CA GLN A 14 -26.69 -28.40 -1.56
C GLN A 14 -26.42 -28.33 -0.04
N GLN A 15 -25.20 -28.62 0.42
CA GLN A 15 -24.83 -28.44 1.84
C GLN A 15 -24.51 -26.98 2.20
N ILE A 16 -24.23 -26.11 1.22
CA ILE A 16 -23.94 -24.69 1.45
C ILE A 16 -25.23 -23.85 1.62
N VAL A 17 -26.39 -24.38 1.18
CA VAL A 17 -27.67 -23.63 1.16
C VAL A 17 -28.57 -23.92 2.37
N SER A 18 -28.25 -24.93 3.19
CA SER A 18 -29.15 -25.43 4.25
C SER A 18 -28.94 -24.83 5.65
N SER A 19 -28.36 -23.63 5.78
CA SER A 19 -28.31 -22.92 7.08
C SER A 19 -28.91 -21.52 7.04
N ALA A 20 -29.83 -21.27 6.10
CA ALA A 20 -30.63 -20.06 6.05
C ALA A 20 -32.09 -20.37 6.44
N ASN A 21 -32.32 -20.74 7.70
CA ASN A 21 -33.63 -20.60 8.31
C ASN A 21 -33.48 -19.69 9.52
N ASN A 22 -34.20 -18.57 9.49
CA ASN A 22 -34.95 -18.03 10.62
C ASN A 22 -35.75 -16.82 10.11
N ASP A 23 -36.97 -17.09 9.65
CA ASP A 23 -38.05 -16.11 9.72
C ASP A 23 -38.38 -15.85 11.19
N SER A 24 -38.24 -14.60 11.64
CA SER A 24 -39.10 -14.09 12.69
C SER A 24 -39.19 -12.56 12.65
N ALA A 25 -40.44 -12.12 12.46
CA ALA A 25 -41.01 -10.86 12.89
C ALA A 25 -40.36 -9.57 12.35
N VAL A 26 -41.13 -8.88 11.49
CA VAL A 26 -41.11 -7.43 11.33
C VAL A 26 -41.34 -6.80 12.71
N GLY A 27 -40.25 -6.60 13.44
CA GLY A 27 -40.14 -5.66 14.53
C GLY A 27 -39.11 -4.64 14.10
N SER A 28 -39.52 -3.38 14.01
CA SER A 28 -38.68 -2.23 13.64
C SER A 28 -37.40 -2.21 14.48
N ARG A 29 -36.33 -2.85 13.99
CA ARG A 29 -35.04 -2.91 14.68
C ARG A 29 -34.34 -1.58 14.48
N LYS A 30 -34.43 -0.76 15.52
CA LYS A 30 -33.67 0.47 15.78
C LYS A 30 -32.32 0.46 15.06
N HIS A 31 -32.06 1.50 14.26
CA HIS A 31 -30.82 1.73 13.52
C HIS A 31 -29.58 1.32 14.33
N LYS A 32 -29.00 0.15 14.00
CA LYS A 32 -27.76 -0.32 14.63
C LYS A 32 -26.61 0.57 14.19
N GLY A 33 -25.85 1.03 15.18
CA GLY A 33 -24.83 2.05 15.06
C GLY A 33 -23.87 1.87 13.89
N TRP A 34 -23.67 2.98 13.18
CA TRP A 34 -22.49 3.38 12.41
C TRP A 34 -21.36 2.33 12.40
N PHE A 35 -21.33 1.49 11.37
CA PHE A 35 -20.25 0.52 11.17
C PHE A 35 -18.89 1.20 11.38
N LYS A 36 -18.10 0.71 12.34
CA LYS A 36 -16.74 1.23 12.58
C LYS A 36 -15.92 0.98 11.32
N ARG A 37 -15.73 2.05 10.54
CA ARG A 37 -14.93 2.07 9.32
C ARG A 37 -13.48 1.84 9.72
N LYS A 38 -12.89 0.74 9.27
CA LYS A 38 -11.48 0.40 9.51
C LYS A 38 -10.63 0.81 8.31
N LYS A 39 -9.41 1.27 8.56
CA LYS A 39 -8.43 1.57 7.51
C LYS A 39 -7.78 0.28 7.01
N LEU A 40 -7.12 0.34 5.85
CA LEU A 40 -6.39 -0.82 5.30
C LEU A 40 -5.32 -1.33 6.29
N ALA A 41 -4.62 -0.42 6.96
CA ALA A 41 -3.60 -0.75 7.95
C ALA A 41 -4.15 -1.56 9.12
N ASP A 42 -5.43 -1.38 9.50
CA ASP A 42 -6.05 -2.08 10.63
C ASP A 42 -6.32 -3.57 10.34
N PHE A 43 -6.20 -3.99 9.08
CA PHE A 43 -6.36 -5.38 8.65
C PHE A 43 -5.02 -6.11 8.49
N TYR A 44 -3.90 -5.45 8.80
CA TYR A 44 -2.58 -6.05 8.77
C TYR A 44 -2.26 -6.76 10.10
N PRO A 45 -1.61 -7.94 10.09
CA PRO A 45 -1.27 -8.76 8.92
C PRO A 45 -2.46 -9.62 8.46
N LEU A 46 -2.50 -9.95 7.16
CA LEU A 46 -3.48 -10.89 6.62
C LEU A 46 -3.11 -12.34 6.99
N SER A 47 -4.13 -13.18 7.13
CA SER A 47 -3.93 -14.61 7.42
C SER A 47 -3.63 -15.40 6.14
N GLN A 48 -3.11 -16.62 6.29
CA GLN A 48 -2.80 -17.48 5.14
C GLN A 48 -4.06 -17.79 4.32
N GLU A 49 -5.20 -18.00 4.99
CA GLU A 49 -6.49 -18.27 4.33
C GLU A 49 -6.96 -17.08 3.49
N ASP A 50 -6.71 -15.84 3.94
CA ASP A 50 -7.01 -14.66 3.15
C ASP A 50 -6.14 -14.58 1.90
N ALA A 51 -4.84 -14.89 2.03
CA ALA A 51 -3.92 -14.91 0.91
C ALA A 51 -4.29 -15.97 -0.12
N ASP A 52 -4.69 -17.16 0.33
CA ASP A 52 -5.16 -18.23 -0.56
C ASP A 52 -6.45 -17.82 -1.30
N LEU A 53 -7.38 -17.18 -0.59
CA LEU A 53 -8.57 -16.60 -1.21
C LEU A 53 -8.22 -15.51 -2.24
N LEU A 54 -7.22 -14.67 -1.97
CA LEU A 54 -6.77 -13.62 -2.87
C LEU A 54 -6.09 -14.19 -4.12
N ARG A 55 -5.30 -15.27 -3.98
CA ARG A 55 -4.69 -15.98 -5.12
C ARG A 55 -5.75 -16.51 -6.07
N VAL A 56 -6.76 -17.19 -5.52
CA VAL A 56 -7.90 -17.72 -6.31
C VAL A 56 -8.68 -16.59 -6.97
N LYS A 57 -8.95 -15.48 -6.25
CA LYS A 57 -9.72 -14.35 -6.81
C LYS A 57 -8.97 -13.53 -7.86
N SER A 58 -7.66 -13.42 -7.74
CA SER A 58 -6.82 -12.62 -8.65
C SER A 58 -6.25 -13.43 -9.82
N ASN A 59 -6.41 -14.76 -9.81
CA ASN A 59 -5.80 -15.70 -10.75
C ASN A 59 -4.27 -15.56 -10.83
N ARG A 60 -3.63 -15.24 -9.70
CA ARG A 60 -2.18 -14.98 -9.63
C ARG A 60 -1.56 -15.55 -8.37
N GLU A 61 -0.38 -16.14 -8.52
CA GLU A 61 0.36 -16.81 -7.44
C GLU A 61 1.29 -15.85 -6.70
N PHE A 62 0.73 -14.83 -6.05
CA PHE A 62 1.51 -13.93 -5.19
C PHE A 62 1.74 -14.54 -3.80
N ASN A 63 2.94 -14.31 -3.23
CA ASN A 63 3.26 -14.74 -1.88
C ASN A 63 2.55 -13.87 -0.81
N LEU A 64 2.30 -14.42 0.37
CA LEU A 64 1.72 -13.72 1.52
C LEU A 64 2.52 -12.45 1.85
N ASP A 65 3.85 -12.55 1.82
CA ASP A 65 4.74 -11.41 2.06
C ASP A 65 4.50 -10.25 1.08
N PHE A 66 4.35 -10.57 -0.21
CA PHE A 66 4.07 -9.56 -1.23
C PHE A 66 2.70 -8.93 -1.03
N ILE A 67 1.68 -9.75 -0.74
CA ILE A 67 0.31 -9.29 -0.49
C ILE A 67 0.28 -8.34 0.72
N ASN A 68 0.97 -8.69 1.80
CA ASN A 68 1.09 -7.87 3.00
C ASN A 68 1.85 -6.56 2.72
N LYS A 69 2.95 -6.61 1.96
CA LYS A 69 3.67 -5.39 1.51
C LYS A 69 2.79 -4.49 0.64
N LEU A 70 1.98 -5.07 -0.25
CA LEU A 70 1.04 -4.32 -1.10
C LEU A 70 -0.06 -3.67 -0.27
N LEU A 71 -0.57 -4.36 0.74
CA LEU A 71 -1.57 -3.84 1.67
C LEU A 71 -1.05 -2.57 2.37
N LEU A 72 0.18 -2.63 2.89
CA LEU A 72 0.82 -1.48 3.56
C LEU A 72 1.03 -0.32 2.59
N LYS A 73 1.48 -0.59 1.36
CA LYS A 73 1.61 0.44 0.33
C LYS A 73 0.29 1.15 0.06
N LEU A 74 -0.78 0.39 -0.18
CA LEU A 74 -2.12 0.94 -0.43
C LEU A 74 -2.67 1.69 0.78
N ALA A 75 -2.34 1.25 2.00
CA ALA A 75 -2.72 1.94 3.23
C ALA A 75 -2.08 3.32 3.35
N GLY A 76 -0.82 3.46 2.92
CA GLY A 76 -0.12 4.76 2.86
C GLY A 76 -0.67 5.68 1.78
N GLU A 77 -0.83 5.15 0.56
CA GLU A 77 -1.29 5.92 -0.61
C GLU A 77 -2.75 6.38 -0.46
N TYR A 78 -3.61 5.53 0.11
CA TYR A 78 -5.04 5.78 0.28
C TYR A 78 -5.43 5.85 1.75
N SER A 79 -4.73 6.67 2.54
CA SER A 79 -4.97 6.84 3.99
C SER A 79 -6.39 7.30 4.37
N ASN A 80 -7.11 7.91 3.43
CA ASN A 80 -8.50 8.35 3.56
C ASN A 80 -9.55 7.28 3.17
N HIS A 81 -9.13 6.14 2.61
CA HIS A 81 -10.04 5.06 2.23
C HIS A 81 -10.31 4.14 3.41
N HIS A 82 -11.59 3.84 3.63
CA HIS A 82 -12.03 3.02 4.74
C HIS A 82 -12.96 1.90 4.29
N PHE A 83 -12.82 0.75 4.92
CA PHE A 83 -13.64 -0.43 4.66
C PHE A 83 -14.50 -0.76 5.87
N GLY A 84 -15.80 -0.98 5.65
CA GLY A 84 -16.71 -1.45 6.68
C GLY A 84 -16.56 -2.94 7.00
N HIS A 85 -16.02 -3.73 6.07
CA HIS A 85 -15.91 -5.18 6.23
C HIS A 85 -14.68 -5.76 5.52
N LYS A 86 -14.08 -6.80 6.11
CA LYS A 86 -12.90 -7.50 5.57
C LYS A 86 -13.14 -8.06 4.17
N LYS A 87 -14.35 -8.57 3.89
CA LYS A 87 -14.73 -9.10 2.56
C LYS A 87 -14.61 -8.04 1.45
N VAL A 88 -14.97 -6.78 1.74
CA VAL A 88 -14.88 -5.68 0.78
C VAL A 88 -13.41 -5.32 0.53
N LEU A 89 -12.61 -5.26 1.60
CA LEU A 89 -11.16 -5.10 1.50
C LEU A 89 -10.52 -6.20 0.63
N LEU A 90 -10.85 -7.47 0.88
CA LEU A 90 -10.28 -8.57 0.11
C LEU A 90 -10.68 -8.51 -1.37
N ASN A 91 -11.90 -8.08 -1.69
CA ASN A 91 -12.30 -7.88 -3.08
C ASN A 91 -11.54 -6.72 -3.74
N TYR A 92 -11.28 -5.65 -2.99
CA TYR A 92 -10.46 -4.52 -3.45
C TYR A 92 -9.01 -4.96 -3.70
N MET A 93 -8.42 -5.67 -2.74
CA MET A 93 -7.06 -6.23 -2.86
C MET A 93 -6.94 -7.22 -4.03
N ALA A 94 -7.93 -8.08 -4.25
CA ALA A 94 -7.94 -9.00 -5.38
C ALA A 94 -7.91 -8.26 -6.73
N LYS A 95 -8.67 -7.17 -6.86
CA LYS A 95 -8.62 -6.30 -8.04
C LYS A 95 -7.25 -5.64 -8.21
N ALA A 96 -6.69 -5.10 -7.12
CA ALA A 96 -5.35 -4.50 -7.16
C ALA A 96 -4.28 -5.50 -7.60
N LEU A 97 -4.33 -6.74 -7.10
CA LEU A 97 -3.42 -7.82 -7.48
C LEU A 97 -3.61 -8.27 -8.93
N ALA A 98 -4.85 -8.35 -9.42
CA ALA A 98 -5.15 -8.70 -10.81
C ALA A 98 -4.59 -7.67 -11.81
N HIS A 99 -4.62 -6.39 -11.43
CA HIS A 99 -4.10 -5.28 -12.23
C HIS A 99 -2.62 -4.93 -11.96
N GLU A 100 -1.95 -5.66 -11.07
CA GLU A 100 -0.51 -5.43 -10.85
C GLU A 100 0.27 -5.75 -12.13
N LEU A 101 1.22 -4.90 -12.54
CA LEU A 101 1.97 -5.12 -13.78
C LEU A 101 3.21 -6.01 -13.59
N ARG A 102 3.61 -6.24 -12.34
CA ARG A 102 4.80 -7.03 -12.01
C ARG A 102 4.52 -8.52 -12.14
N GLU A 103 5.49 -9.24 -12.69
CA GLU A 103 5.50 -10.71 -12.71
C GLU A 103 5.61 -11.28 -11.29
N THR A 104 4.92 -12.39 -11.05
CA THR A 104 4.91 -13.11 -9.77
C THR A 104 6.30 -13.56 -9.36
N THR A 105 7.15 -13.97 -10.31
CA THR A 105 8.54 -14.42 -10.08
C THR A 105 9.40 -13.32 -9.43
N LYS A 106 9.29 -12.08 -9.90
CA LYS A 106 10.03 -10.93 -9.36
C LYS A 106 9.40 -10.40 -8.07
N ALA A 107 8.07 -10.39 -8.00
CA ALA A 107 7.31 -9.90 -6.86
C ALA A 107 7.44 -10.80 -5.62
N ASN A 108 7.58 -12.12 -5.81
CA ASN A 108 7.66 -13.09 -4.73
C ASN A 108 9.05 -13.18 -4.08
N ASN A 109 10.04 -12.41 -4.56
CA ASN A 109 11.35 -12.38 -3.93
C ASN A 109 11.27 -11.72 -2.55
N ALA A 110 11.90 -12.31 -1.53
CA ALA A 110 11.96 -11.75 -0.18
C ALA A 110 12.59 -10.34 -0.15
N THR A 111 13.57 -10.08 -1.02
CA THR A 111 14.23 -8.77 -1.15
C THR A 111 13.36 -7.72 -1.85
N PHE A 112 12.23 -8.10 -2.45
CA PHE A 112 11.34 -7.16 -3.10
C PHE A 112 10.78 -6.16 -2.08
N GLN A 113 11.00 -4.89 -2.35
CA GLN A 113 10.39 -3.79 -1.59
C GLN A 113 9.76 -2.82 -2.59
N PHE A 114 8.56 -2.36 -2.29
CA PHE A 114 8.03 -1.20 -2.98
C PHE A 114 8.95 -0.03 -2.67
N LYS A 115 9.28 0.79 -3.66
CA LYS A 115 9.98 2.07 -3.42
C LYS A 115 9.17 2.80 -2.36
N SER A 116 9.69 2.95 -1.14
CA SER A 116 8.95 3.65 -0.10
C SER A 116 8.76 5.07 -0.60
N SER A 117 7.51 5.49 -0.68
CA SER A 117 7.20 6.88 -0.97
C SER A 117 7.90 7.74 0.07
N ASP A 118 7.91 7.34 1.34
CA ASP A 118 8.31 8.23 2.43
C ASP A 118 9.79 8.63 2.41
N LEU A 119 10.73 7.71 2.10
CA LEU A 119 12.15 8.06 2.05
C LEU A 119 12.48 8.88 0.79
N ASN A 120 11.98 8.45 -0.37
CA ASN A 120 12.16 9.18 -1.63
C ASN A 120 11.47 10.55 -1.57
N ASN A 121 10.31 10.64 -0.94
CA ASN A 121 9.55 11.88 -0.74
C ASN A 121 10.24 12.79 0.29
N ALA A 122 10.83 12.26 1.36
CA ALA A 122 11.61 13.07 2.29
C ALA A 122 12.83 13.71 1.60
N LYS A 123 13.52 12.92 0.78
CA LYS A 123 14.65 13.37 -0.03
C LYS A 123 14.23 14.41 -1.08
N GLU A 124 13.20 14.11 -1.89
CA GLU A 124 12.67 15.04 -2.88
C GLU A 124 12.22 16.33 -2.21
N ARG A 125 11.45 16.27 -1.11
CA ARG A 125 11.04 17.47 -0.35
C ARG A 125 12.21 18.29 0.17
N TYR A 126 13.29 17.63 0.60
CA TYR A 126 14.49 18.33 1.07
C TYR A 126 15.15 19.11 -0.08
N LEU A 127 15.33 18.47 -1.24
CA LEU A 127 15.92 19.10 -2.42
C LEU A 127 15.02 20.21 -2.98
N ASP A 128 13.70 19.96 -3.08
CA ASP A 128 12.70 20.96 -3.49
C ASP A 128 12.72 22.21 -2.60
N LYS A 129 12.86 22.02 -1.28
CA LYS A 129 12.95 23.13 -0.33
C LYS A 129 14.18 24.00 -0.58
N ILE A 130 15.30 23.40 -0.97
CA ILE A 130 16.52 24.11 -1.31
C ILE A 130 16.33 24.86 -2.63
N GLU A 131 15.83 24.18 -3.66
CA GLU A 131 15.62 24.75 -5.00
C GLU A 131 14.68 25.98 -4.95
N ARG A 132 13.58 25.88 -4.21
CA ARG A 132 12.58 26.96 -4.05
C ARG A 132 13.00 28.04 -3.05
N SER A 133 14.15 27.90 -2.39
CA SER A 133 14.57 28.90 -1.41
C SER A 133 14.91 30.23 -2.09
N LEU A 134 14.38 31.32 -1.52
CA LEU A 134 14.65 32.69 -1.97
C LEU A 134 15.87 33.30 -1.28
N ASP A 135 16.55 32.55 -0.40
CA ASP A 135 17.74 33.01 0.30
C ASP A 135 18.87 33.29 -0.70
N THR A 136 19.35 34.53 -0.70
CA THR A 136 20.40 35.01 -1.59
C THR A 136 21.80 34.85 -1.01
N SER A 137 21.94 34.27 0.18
CA SER A 137 23.25 33.93 0.76
C SER A 137 24.08 33.06 -0.20
N LEU A 138 25.40 33.26 -0.20
CA LEU A 138 26.31 32.47 -1.04
C LEU A 138 26.17 30.95 -0.78
N GLN A 139 25.92 30.60 0.48
CA GLN A 139 25.63 29.23 0.90
C GLN A 139 24.35 28.68 0.28
N ALA A 140 23.24 29.42 0.31
CA ALA A 140 21.99 28.98 -0.30
C ALA A 140 22.09 28.90 -1.83
N GLN A 141 22.79 29.85 -2.46
CA GLN A 141 23.06 29.81 -3.90
C GLN A 141 23.88 28.58 -4.29
N LEU A 142 24.92 28.24 -3.53
CA LEU A 142 25.72 27.04 -3.77
C LEU A 142 24.89 25.77 -3.63
N LYS A 143 24.09 25.65 -2.55
CA LYS A 143 23.20 24.50 -2.36
C LYS A 143 22.23 24.36 -3.53
N ARG A 144 21.62 25.45 -4.02
CA ARG A 144 20.75 25.43 -5.20
C ARG A 144 21.47 24.99 -6.48
N LYS A 145 22.72 25.42 -6.69
CA LYS A 145 23.53 24.95 -7.82
C LYS A 145 23.81 23.46 -7.75
N ILE A 146 24.08 22.92 -6.56
CA ILE A 146 24.28 21.47 -6.38
C ILE A 146 22.99 20.72 -6.76
N VAL A 147 21.83 21.15 -6.26
CA VAL A 147 20.53 20.53 -6.61
C VAL A 147 20.25 20.61 -8.11
N GLY A 148 20.55 21.74 -8.76
CA GLY A 148 20.26 21.92 -10.18
C GLY A 148 21.23 21.25 -11.17
N ILE A 149 22.39 20.78 -10.71
CA ILE A 149 23.42 20.16 -11.57
C ILE A 149 23.48 18.64 -11.38
N PHE A 150 23.31 18.16 -10.15
CA PHE A 150 23.45 16.74 -9.81
C PHE A 150 22.10 16.01 -9.85
N ASP A 151 22.14 14.70 -10.12
CA ASP A 151 20.98 13.84 -9.91
C ASP A 151 20.54 13.85 -8.43
N PRO A 152 19.27 13.56 -8.12
CA PRO A 152 18.75 13.69 -6.76
C PRO A 152 19.54 12.89 -5.72
N ASP A 153 19.98 11.67 -6.06
CA ASP A 153 20.74 10.78 -5.16
C ASP A 153 22.07 11.41 -4.70
N PRO A 154 23.02 11.72 -5.60
CA PRO A 154 24.28 12.36 -5.22
C PRO A 154 24.10 13.77 -4.64
N ALA A 155 23.10 14.54 -5.10
CA ALA A 155 22.81 15.86 -4.55
C ALA A 155 22.44 15.78 -3.06
N TYR A 156 21.54 14.86 -2.71
CA TYR A 156 21.12 14.65 -1.32
C TYR A 156 22.27 14.17 -0.44
N GLU A 157 23.06 13.22 -0.92
CA GLU A 157 24.21 12.70 -0.19
C GLU A 157 25.24 13.79 0.11
N LEU A 158 25.60 14.61 -0.89
CA LEU A 158 26.52 15.74 -0.71
C LEU A 158 25.99 16.79 0.28
N LEU A 159 24.72 17.19 0.11
CA LEU A 159 24.11 18.24 0.92
C LEU A 159 23.90 17.82 2.38
N SER A 160 23.65 16.52 2.60
CA SER A 160 23.49 15.95 3.95
C SER A 160 24.83 15.69 4.64
N SER A 161 25.89 15.38 3.88
CA SER A 161 27.22 15.06 4.42
C SER A 161 28.10 16.29 4.65
N CYS A 162 27.86 17.40 3.94
CA CYS A 162 28.71 18.58 4.00
C CYS A 162 28.15 19.68 4.91
N LEU A 163 28.99 20.21 5.80
CA LEU A 163 28.74 21.47 6.49
C LEU A 163 29.25 22.66 5.66
N PHE A 164 28.34 23.57 5.34
CA PHE A 164 28.67 24.82 4.67
C PHE A 164 28.79 25.91 5.74
N ILE A 165 30.02 26.27 6.10
CA ILE A 165 30.31 27.30 7.10
C ILE A 165 30.29 28.66 6.40
N GLY A 166 29.47 29.59 6.90
CA GLY A 166 29.46 30.97 6.42
C GLY A 166 30.63 31.75 7.00
N VAL A 167 31.39 32.46 6.15
CA VAL A 167 32.39 33.42 6.62
C VAL A 167 31.65 34.66 7.11
N VAL A 168 31.58 34.85 8.43
CA VAL A 168 31.13 36.12 9.02
C VAL A 168 32.29 37.09 8.91
N ILE A 169 32.31 37.91 7.86
CA ILE A 169 33.25 39.02 7.75
C ILE A 169 32.74 40.12 8.68
N GLY A 170 33.19 40.09 9.94
CA GLY A 170 33.01 41.19 10.87
C GLY A 170 33.84 42.38 10.38
N ILE A 171 33.18 43.36 9.76
CA ILE A 171 33.81 44.64 9.44
C ILE A 171 33.96 45.37 10.79
N LYS A 172 35.21 45.60 11.18
CA LYS A 172 35.61 46.33 12.39
C LYS A 172 35.70 47.82 12.09
#